data_AF-A0A534LCZ1-F1
#
_entry.id   AF-A0A534LCZ1-F1
#
_cell.length_a   1.000
_cell.length_b   1.000
_cell.length_c   1.000
_cell.angle_alpha   90.00
_cell.angle_beta   90.00
_cell.angle_gamma   90.00
#
_symmetry.space_group_name_H-M   'P 1'
#
loop_
_entity.id
_entity.type
_entity.pdbx_description
1 polymer ?
#
loop_
_entity_poly.entity_id
_entity_poly.type
_entity_poly.pdbx_seq_one_letter_code
_entity_poly.pdbx_strand_id
1 'polypeptide(L)'
;MDGLAATLLFFGAIAVAIVVPFVVVPEILERRGYNPRSGFVRAIAWVTFLAIVLVPAASSGFLISVRNPADWVIFLVAMIVAILYDYYRLNPDKVPRLRSRT
;
A
#
# COMPACT_ATOMS: atom_id res chain seq x y z
N MET A 1 14.80 -18.11 -15.32
CA MET A 1 14.84 -17.53 -13.96
C MET A 1 14.56 -18.65 -12.99
N ASP A 2 15.50 -18.90 -12.09
CA ASP A 2 15.46 -19.96 -11.10
C ASP A 2 14.26 -19.73 -10.17
N GLY A 3 13.61 -20.79 -9.70
CA GLY A 3 12.36 -20.68 -8.92
C GLY A 3 12.48 -19.73 -7.71
N LEU A 4 13.64 -19.74 -7.05
CA LEU A 4 13.93 -18.87 -5.90
C LEU A 4 13.98 -17.37 -6.29
N ALA A 5 14.59 -17.03 -7.43
CA ALA A 5 14.68 -15.64 -7.87
C ALA A 5 13.29 -15.06 -8.22
N ALA A 6 12.45 -15.86 -8.86
CA ALA A 6 11.07 -15.48 -9.17
C ALA A 6 10.25 -15.26 -7.87
N THR A 7 10.39 -16.15 -6.89
CA THR A 7 9.74 -16.01 -5.59
C THR A 7 10.19 -14.74 -4.85
N LEU A 8 11.48 -14.44 -4.82
CA LEU A 8 12.00 -13.23 -4.17
C LEU A 8 11.49 -11.95 -4.83
N LEU A 9 11.45 -11.90 -6.16
CA LEU A 9 10.92 -10.74 -6.90
C LEU A 9 9.42 -10.55 -6.63
N PHE A 10 8.67 -11.64 -6.53
CA PHE A 10 7.24 -11.58 -6.23
C PHE A 10 6.98 -10.98 -4.83
N PHE A 11 7.65 -11.49 -3.80
CA PHE A 11 7.51 -10.94 -2.45
C PHE A 11 8.06 -9.51 -2.34
N GLY A 12 9.16 -9.21 -3.05
CA GLY A 12 9.71 -7.86 -3.15
C GLY A 12 8.71 -6.88 -3.75
N ALA A 13 8.02 -7.27 -4.82
CA ALA A 13 6.99 -6.45 -5.47
C ALA A 13 5.81 -6.17 -4.52
N ILE A 14 5.36 -7.17 -3.76
CA ILE A 14 4.30 -6.99 -2.75
C ILE A 14 4.75 -6.00 -1.67
N ALA A 15 5.96 -6.17 -1.14
CA ALA A 15 6.51 -5.28 -0.12
C ALA A 15 6.60 -3.84 -0.64
N VAL A 16 7.11 -3.63 -1.85
CA VAL A 16 7.20 -2.30 -2.48
C VAL A 16 5.81 -1.69 -2.68
N ALA A 17 4.84 -2.48 -3.14
CA ALA A 17 3.48 -2.02 -3.36
C ALA A 17 2.81 -1.51 -2.08
N ILE A 18 3.21 -1.97 -0.90
CA ILE A 18 2.66 -1.53 0.39
C ILE A 18 3.52 -0.43 1.03
N VAL A 19 4.84 -0.63 1.09
CA VAL A 19 5.77 0.26 1.78
C VAL A 19 5.87 1.60 1.08
N VAL A 20 5.96 1.64 -0.25
CA VAL A 20 6.12 2.92 -0.97
C VAL A 20 4.91 3.83 -0.74
N PRO A 21 3.66 3.40 -0.95
CA PRO A 21 2.51 4.28 -0.81
C PRO A 21 2.17 4.64 0.64
N PHE A 22 2.34 3.72 1.58
CA PHE A 22 1.88 3.93 2.96
C PHE A 22 3.00 4.29 3.94
N VAL A 23 4.27 4.11 3.57
CA VAL A 23 5.43 4.51 4.38
C VAL A 23 6.11 5.73 3.78
N VAL A 24 6.64 5.57 2.57
CA VAL A 24 7.56 6.53 1.91
C VAL A 24 6.83 7.79 1.46
N VAL A 25 5.69 7.66 0.77
CA VAL A 25 4.92 8.80 0.25
C VAL A 25 4.46 9.75 1.37
N PRO A 26 3.82 9.29 2.47
CA PRO A 26 3.44 10.15 3.57
C PRO A 26 4.63 10.82 4.23
N GLU A 27 5.77 10.12 4.34
CA GLU A 27 6.99 10.68 4.93
C GLU A 27 7.59 11.80 4.07
N ILE A 28 7.60 11.65 2.75
CA ILE A 28 8.02 12.72 1.83
C ILE A 28 7.10 13.94 1.95
N LEU A 29 5.79 13.72 2.08
CA LEU A 29 4.82 14.81 2.23
C LEU A 29 4.91 15.48 3.60
N GLU A 30 5.14 14.72 4.67
CA GLU A 30 5.36 15.26 6.01
C GLU A 30 6.62 16.14 6.06
N ARG A 31 7.72 15.71 5.40
CA ARG A 31 8.93 16.53 5.23
C ARG A 31 8.70 17.83 4.45
N ARG A 32 7.61 17.91 3.67
CA ARG A 32 7.16 19.12 2.96
C ARG A 32 6.15 19.96 3.76
N GLY A 33 5.85 19.58 5.01
CA GLY A 33 4.95 20.30 5.90
C GLY A 33 3.48 19.91 5.79
N TYR A 34 3.14 18.87 5.02
CA TYR A 34 1.77 18.37 4.97
C TYR A 34 1.43 17.57 6.23
N ASN A 35 0.21 17.74 6.73
CA ASN A 35 -0.28 16.90 7.81
C ASN A 35 -0.48 15.46 7.28
N PRO A 36 0.26 14.46 7.81
CA PRO A 36 0.14 13.07 7.36
C PRO A 36 -1.26 12.48 7.60
N ARG A 37 -2.06 13.09 8.48
CA ARG A 37 -3.44 12.70 8.78
C ARG A 37 -4.47 13.32 7.85
N SER A 38 -4.06 14.28 7.01
CA SER A 38 -4.98 14.94 6.11
C SER A 38 -5.57 13.95 5.11
N GLY A 39 -6.83 14.14 4.73
CA GLY A 39 -7.47 13.37 3.66
C GLY A 39 -6.69 13.46 2.34
N PHE A 40 -5.95 14.56 2.13
CA PHE A 40 -5.06 14.75 0.99
C PHE A 40 -3.89 13.75 0.97
N VAL A 41 -3.12 13.64 2.06
CA VAL A 41 -1.98 12.69 2.13
C VAL A 41 -2.48 11.25 2.00
N ARG A 42 -3.61 10.93 2.65
CA ARG A 42 -4.25 9.63 2.53
C ARG A 42 -4.69 9.34 1.09
N ALA A 43 -5.31 10.29 0.41
CA ALA A 43 -5.70 10.14 -0.99
C ALA A 43 -4.48 9.88 -1.88
N ILE A 44 -3.37 10.60 -1.69
CA ILE A 44 -2.13 10.37 -2.46
C ILE A 44 -1.56 8.97 -2.18
N ALA A 45 -1.53 8.53 -0.91
CA ALA A 45 -1.09 7.19 -0.55
C ALA A 45 -1.92 6.12 -1.28
N TRP A 46 -3.25 6.22 -1.22
CA TRP A 46 -4.15 5.30 -1.90
C TRP A 46 -4.03 5.32 -3.42
N VAL A 47 -3.93 6.50 -4.03
CA VAL A 47 -3.71 6.64 -5.47
C VAL A 47 -2.38 6.00 -5.88
N THR A 48 -1.31 6.21 -5.10
CA THR A 48 0.00 5.60 -5.38
C THR A 48 -0.06 4.07 -5.28
N PHE A 49 -0.74 3.53 -4.26
CA PHE A 49 -0.95 2.09 -4.11
C PHE A 49 -1.70 1.51 -5.31
N LEU A 50 -2.84 2.10 -5.65
CA LEU A 50 -3.66 1.64 -6.77
C LEU A 50 -2.91 1.77 -8.10
N ALA A 51 -2.10 2.82 -8.29
CA ALA A 51 -1.29 2.96 -9.49
C ALA A 51 -0.25 1.84 -9.62
N ILE A 52 0.47 1.52 -8.54
CA ILE A 52 1.47 0.43 -8.56
C ILE A 52 0.82 -0.92 -8.87
N VAL A 53 -0.37 -1.19 -8.32
CA VAL A 53 -1.04 -2.49 -8.50
C VAL A 53 -1.78 -2.58 -9.83
N LEU A 54 -2.57 -1.55 -10.18
CA LEU A 54 -3.50 -1.61 -11.31
C LEU A 54 -2.89 -1.21 -12.63
N VAL A 55 -1.92 -0.28 -12.68
CA VAL A 55 -1.33 0.16 -13.97
C VAL A 55 -0.64 -1.00 -14.69
N PRO A 56 0.25 -1.79 -14.03
CA PRO A 56 0.85 -2.94 -14.69
C PRO A 56 -0.19 -3.98 -15.10
N ALA A 57 -1.15 -4.30 -14.23
CA ALA A 57 -2.18 -5.30 -14.48
C ALA A 57 -3.14 -4.90 -15.62
N ALA A 58 -3.47 -3.61 -15.74
CA ALA A 58 -4.27 -3.10 -16.85
C ALA A 58 -3.46 -3.12 -18.16
N SER A 59 -2.19 -2.69 -18.12
CA SER A 59 -1.33 -2.60 -19.31
C SER A 59 -1.02 -3.96 -19.95
N SER A 60 -0.99 -5.02 -19.16
CA SER A 60 -0.76 -6.40 -19.63
C SER A 60 -2.04 -7.12 -20.04
N GLY A 61 -3.22 -6.50 -19.89
CA GLY A 61 -4.52 -7.15 -20.10
C GLY A 61 -4.91 -8.14 -19.00
N PHE A 62 -4.09 -8.29 -17.95
CA PHE A 62 -4.27 -9.25 -16.87
C PHE A 62 -5.63 -9.12 -16.18
N LEU A 63 -6.11 -7.89 -15.95
CA LEU A 63 -7.40 -7.65 -15.28
C LEU A 63 -8.60 -8.27 -16.01
N ILE A 64 -8.51 -8.46 -17.33
CA ILE A 64 -9.59 -9.02 -18.15
C ILE A 64 -9.40 -10.53 -18.32
N SER A 65 -8.16 -11.01 -18.28
CA SER A 65 -7.82 -12.43 -18.50
C SER A 65 -7.76 -13.26 -17.22
N VAL A 66 -7.66 -12.65 -16.03
CA VAL A 66 -7.44 -13.37 -14.78
C VAL A 66 -8.67 -14.21 -14.41
N ARG A 67 -8.48 -15.53 -14.36
CA ARG A 67 -9.53 -16.50 -13.94
C ARG A 67 -9.17 -17.26 -12.68
N ASN A 68 -7.93 -17.13 -12.21
CA ASN A 68 -7.45 -17.86 -11.04
C ASN A 68 -7.93 -17.16 -9.75
N PRO A 69 -8.66 -17.85 -8.86
CA PRO A 69 -9.10 -17.29 -7.59
C PRO A 69 -7.93 -16.91 -6.66
N ALA A 70 -6.76 -17.56 -6.78
CA ALA A 70 -5.61 -17.26 -5.94
C ALA A 70 -5.10 -15.82 -6.12
N ASP A 71 -5.12 -15.30 -7.35
CA ASP A 71 -4.67 -13.93 -7.64
C ASP A 71 -5.57 -12.89 -6.97
N TRP A 72 -6.88 -13.16 -6.90
CA TRP A 72 -7.85 -12.34 -6.18
C TRP A 72 -7.64 -12.37 -4.67
N VAL A 73 -7.30 -13.54 -4.11
CA VAL A 73 -6.97 -13.67 -2.69
C VAL A 73 -5.72 -12.86 -2.36
N ILE A 74 -4.68 -12.92 -3.19
CA ILE A 74 -3.45 -12.15 -2.98
C ILE A 74 -3.74 -10.65 -3.02
N PHE A 75 -4.53 -10.19 -3.99
CA PHE A 75 -4.97 -8.80 -4.06
C PHE A 75 -5.77 -8.39 -2.82
N LEU A 76 -6.70 -9.22 -2.36
CA LEU A 76 -7.50 -8.96 -1.16
C LEU A 76 -6.63 -8.88 0.10
N VAL A 77 -5.64 -9.76 0.24
CA VAL A 77 -4.68 -9.69 1.36
C VAL A 77 -3.87 -8.41 1.30
N ALA A 78 -3.33 -8.03 0.14
CA ALA A 78 -2.63 -6.75 -0.03
C ALA A 78 -3.54 -5.57 0.33
N MET A 79 -4.83 -5.64 -0.01
CA MET A 79 -5.81 -4.62 0.34
C MET A 79 -6.08 -4.53 1.83
N ILE A 80 -6.23 -5.65 2.54
CA ILE A 80 -6.37 -5.66 3.99
C ILE A 80 -5.14 -5.01 4.65
N VAL A 81 -3.92 -5.36 4.19
CA VAL A 81 -2.69 -4.77 4.75
C VAL A 81 -2.62 -3.27 4.49
N ALA A 82 -2.97 -2.81 3.29
CA ALA A 82 -3.06 -1.38 2.98
C ALA A 82 -4.04 -0.64 3.89
N ILE A 83 -5.24 -1.22 4.12
CA ILE A 83 -6.24 -0.66 5.04
C ILE A 83 -5.70 -0.60 6.47
N LEU A 84 -5.00 -1.63 6.94
CA LEU A 84 -4.39 -1.65 8.28
C LEU A 84 -3.32 -0.56 8.41
N TYR A 85 -2.48 -0.37 7.39
CA TYR A 85 -1.47 0.69 7.37
C TYR A 85 -2.10 2.09 7.41
N ASP A 86 -3.13 2.33 6.59
CA ASP A 86 -3.89 3.58 6.62
C ASP A 86 -4.53 3.80 8.01
N TYR A 87 -5.16 2.77 8.58
CA TYR A 87 -5.81 2.82 9.87
C TYR A 87 -4.83 3.14 11.01
N TYR A 88 -3.73 2.39 11.14
CA TYR A 88 -2.80 2.56 12.27
C TYR A 88 -1.83 3.73 12.11
N ARG A 89 -1.42 4.06 10.88
CA ARG A 89 -0.38 5.07 10.63
C ARG A 89 -0.97 6.43 10.28
N LEU A 90 -2.01 6.47 9.44
CA LEU A 90 -2.55 7.71 8.88
C LEU A 90 -3.87 8.15 9.53
N ASN A 91 -4.53 7.28 10.32
CA ASN A 91 -5.77 7.60 11.03
C ASN A 91 -5.71 7.36 12.56
N PRO A 92 -4.85 8.10 13.29
CA PRO A 92 -4.58 7.85 14.71
C PRO A 92 -5.70 8.27 15.68
N ASP A 93 -6.76 8.95 15.24
CA ASP A 93 -7.80 9.48 16.14
C ASP A 93 -8.66 8.38 16.80
N LYS A 94 -8.55 7.13 16.35
CA LYS A 94 -9.28 5.96 16.90
C LYS A 94 -8.46 5.12 17.88
N VAL A 95 -7.15 5.31 17.95
CA VAL A 95 -6.31 4.66 18.96
C VAL A 95 -5.85 5.77 19.89
N PRO A 96 -6.36 5.86 21.13
CA PRO A 96 -5.85 6.82 22.09
C PRO A 96 -4.39 6.47 22.32
N ARG A 97 -3.48 7.16 21.62
CA ARG A 97 -2.10 7.21 22.05
C ARG A 97 -2.17 7.90 23.40
N LEU A 98 -1.95 7.13 24.46
CA LEU A 98 -1.56 7.63 25.76
C LEU A 98 -0.36 8.54 25.57
N ARG A 99 -0.60 9.79 25.16
CA ARG A 99 0.34 10.89 25.34
C ARG A 99 0.17 11.32 26.79
N SER A 100 0.56 10.40 27.68
CA SER A 100 1.06 10.79 28.99
C SER A 100 2.49 11.26 28.78
N ARG A 101 2.85 12.27 29.58
CA ARG A 101 4.17 12.93 29.71
C ARG A 101 4.29 14.13 28.75
N THR A 102 3.78 15.26 29.23
CA THR A 102 4.51 16.34 29.97
C THR A 102 5.31 17.18 29.01
#